data_AF-A0A3A4VZ82-F1
#
_entry.id   AF-A0A3A4VZ82-F1
#
_cell.length_a   1.000
_cell.length_b   1.000
_cell.length_c   1.000
_cell.angle_alpha   90.00
_cell.angle_beta   90.00
_cell.angle_gamma   90.00
#
_symmetry.space_group_name_H-M   'P 1'
#
loop_
_entity.id
_entity.type
_entity.pdbx_description
1 polymer ?
#
loop_
_entity_poly.entity_id
_entity_poly.type
_entity_poly.pdbx_seq_one_letter_code
_entity_poly.pdbx_strand_id
1 'polypeptide(L)'
;MPNVFDLSKVSRLVEKQHPARILVVDTNVLMNAPDPSNWGVKAPGSNLFVLSDLLIQELEFIRQKDWSKEKIDSRDKAGKAIKSLVSLFQKGTITNGIPVNAGWAIGVPSPKKNDLEPELEQLDDIVKAFKRSDTKLLLLTKECHQLFESIPVTLVTGESNLFNAVQMQGVPCHLCSTFPIEGLKEASAMTKPVDWEQIINEIQSDTKQRAVEVELTLTAQGYAPEWLTRFANTTGVMVAEGHGVVRVSNDTRPFLWKVFYYSQTIGLWTSNENKEKLPDLPTIHIDFQGYDVDQDLFDDIADRLVDCANIKFEEGTPTLQSLESIIETLFFLDYTFENAESVTSIENTKEALRKEIRDSEGWINYYTNAILNIEDENDRFAHLNGFIQAINDCWKIGQTYKFSFIPNKQPEMES
;
A
#
# COMPACT_ATOMS: atom_id res chain seq x y z
N MET A 1 -11.06 20.96 12.78
CA MET A 1 -10.75 20.30 14.06
C MET A 1 -9.77 21.16 14.83
N PRO A 2 -9.70 21.10 16.17
CA PRO A 2 -8.63 21.79 16.91
C PRO A 2 -7.27 21.24 16.48
N ASN A 3 -6.27 22.12 16.36
CA ASN A 3 -4.88 21.75 16.04
C ASN A 3 -4.33 20.81 17.12
N VAL A 4 -3.63 19.76 16.71
CA VAL A 4 -2.96 18.81 17.59
C VAL A 4 -1.72 19.46 18.22
N PHE A 5 -1.01 20.30 17.46
CA PHE A 5 0.13 21.05 17.94
C PHE A 5 -0.31 22.37 18.60
N ASP A 6 0.32 22.69 19.73
CA ASP A 6 0.20 24.03 20.32
C ASP A 6 1.04 25.04 19.51
N LEU A 7 0.39 25.66 18.52
CA LEU A 7 0.99 26.67 17.67
C LEU A 7 0.87 28.10 18.24
N SER A 8 0.37 28.29 19.47
CA SER A 8 0.11 29.62 20.03
C SER A 8 1.34 30.52 20.10
N LYS A 9 2.52 29.94 20.38
CA LYS A 9 3.78 30.68 20.40
C LYS A 9 4.28 31.02 18.99
N VAL A 10 4.04 30.15 18.01
CA VAL A 10 4.30 30.42 16.60
C VAL A 10 3.44 31.60 16.15
N SER A 11 2.14 31.59 16.47
CA SER A 11 1.22 32.67 16.13
C SER A 11 1.66 34.01 16.70
N ARG A 12 2.00 34.07 17.99
CA ARG A 12 2.52 35.30 18.63
C ARG A 12 3.79 35.81 17.96
N LEU A 13 4.68 34.91 17.52
CA LEU A 13 5.92 35.30 16.87
C LEU A 13 5.68 35.80 15.43
N VAL A 14 4.78 35.14 14.71
CA VAL A 14 4.32 35.54 13.37
C VAL A 14 3.68 36.94 13.41
N GLU A 15 2.79 37.19 14.36
CA GLU A 15 2.16 38.50 14.57
C GLU A 15 3.18 39.59 14.90
N LYS A 16 4.25 39.25 15.61
CA LYS A 16 5.27 40.22 16.02
C LYS A 16 6.30 40.51 14.93
N GLN A 17 6.70 39.50 14.16
CA GLN A 17 7.85 39.58 13.25
C GLN A 17 7.46 39.66 11.77
N HIS A 18 6.20 39.35 11.45
CA HIS A 18 5.67 39.33 10.09
C HIS A 18 6.61 38.64 9.08
N PRO A 19 6.96 37.36 9.30
CA PRO A 19 7.85 36.65 8.39
C PRO A 19 7.20 36.55 7.01
N ALA A 20 8.02 36.66 5.97
CA ALA A 20 7.59 36.47 4.58
C ALA A 20 7.20 35.01 4.28
N ARG A 21 7.70 34.06 5.09
CA ARG A 21 7.41 32.62 4.98
C ARG A 21 7.76 31.86 6.25
N ILE A 22 7.11 30.72 6.44
CA ILE A 22 7.35 29.76 7.51
C ILE A 22 7.94 28.49 6.89
N LEU A 23 9.09 28.05 7.42
CA LEU A 23 9.83 26.90 6.92
C LEU A 23 9.89 25.84 8.04
N VAL A 24 9.16 24.74 7.87
CA VAL A 24 9.29 23.58 8.77
C VAL A 24 10.50 22.78 8.31
N VAL A 25 11.49 22.61 9.18
CA VAL A 25 12.80 22.06 8.79
C VAL A 25 12.92 20.61 9.26
N ASP A 26 13.31 19.72 8.35
CA ASP A 26 13.63 18.31 8.59
C ASP A 26 15.06 18.13 9.18
N THR A 27 15.27 17.02 9.91
CA THR A 27 16.54 16.62 10.54
C THR A 27 17.67 16.53 9.55
N ASN A 28 17.43 15.96 8.37
CA ASN A 28 18.48 15.77 7.36
C ASN A 28 19.09 17.09 6.89
N VAL A 29 18.28 18.15 6.78
CA VAL A 29 18.74 19.50 6.40
C VAL A 29 19.68 20.07 7.45
N LEU A 30 19.30 19.94 8.73
CA LEU A 30 20.12 20.39 9.85
C LEU A 30 21.39 19.57 10.01
N MET A 31 21.36 18.26 9.74
CA MET A 31 22.55 17.41 9.79
C MET A 31 23.62 17.83 8.79
N ASN A 32 23.21 18.24 7.59
CA ASN A 32 24.14 18.64 6.53
C ASN A 32 24.66 20.07 6.69
N ALA A 33 23.85 20.96 7.27
CA ALA A 33 24.22 22.36 7.50
C ALA A 33 23.84 22.82 8.93
N PRO A 34 24.57 22.33 9.94
CA PRO A 34 24.16 22.45 11.34
C PRO A 34 24.28 23.87 11.92
N ASP A 35 25.10 24.74 11.33
CA ASP A 35 25.41 26.07 11.88
C ASP A 35 24.33 27.12 11.54
N PRO A 36 23.60 27.67 12.54
CA PRO A 36 22.56 28.67 12.35
C PRO A 36 23.03 29.98 11.71
N SER A 37 24.33 30.28 11.78
CA SER A 37 24.88 31.46 11.09
C SER A 37 24.84 31.30 9.56
N ASN A 38 24.85 30.06 9.08
CA ASN A 38 24.78 29.71 7.66
C ASN A 38 23.34 29.48 7.18
N TRP A 39 22.34 29.56 8.06
CA TRP A 39 20.93 29.40 7.67
C TRP A 39 20.50 30.61 6.86
N GLY A 40 20.60 30.47 5.53
CA GLY A 40 20.28 31.47 4.52
C GLY A 40 19.12 31.03 3.64
N VAL A 41 18.40 31.99 3.06
CA VAL A 41 17.39 31.73 2.03
C VAL A 41 17.62 32.72 0.90
N LYS A 42 17.79 32.22 -0.34
CA LYS A 42 17.91 33.05 -1.54
C LYS A 42 16.54 33.50 -2.05
N ALA A 43 15.79 34.17 -1.18
CA ALA A 43 14.51 34.80 -1.51
C ALA A 43 14.30 36.01 -0.59
N PRO A 44 13.66 37.10 -1.06
CA PRO A 44 13.49 38.32 -0.27
C PRO A 44 12.64 38.09 0.97
N GLY A 45 12.89 38.87 2.03
CA GLY A 45 12.12 38.85 3.27
C GLY A 45 12.68 37.96 4.39
N SER A 46 12.19 38.21 5.61
CA SER A 46 12.56 37.44 6.81
C SER A 46 11.82 36.10 6.86
N ASN A 47 12.47 35.05 7.35
CA ASN A 47 11.91 33.70 7.42
C ASN A 47 11.69 33.27 8.87
N LEU A 48 10.69 32.42 9.10
CA LEU A 48 10.51 31.73 10.37
C LEU A 48 10.81 30.24 10.21
N PHE A 49 11.92 29.78 10.77
CA PHE A 49 12.28 28.37 10.83
C PHE A 49 11.57 27.70 12.00
N VAL A 50 10.69 26.75 11.71
CA VAL A 50 9.95 25.95 12.69
C VAL A 50 10.67 24.61 12.86
N LEU A 51 11.10 24.34 14.09
CA LEU A 51 11.87 23.17 14.48
C LEU A 51 11.01 22.27 15.38
N SER A 52 10.76 21.03 14.96
CA SER A 52 10.11 20.05 15.84
C SER A 52 11.08 19.54 16.91
N ASP A 53 10.59 19.21 18.10
CA ASP A 53 11.39 18.53 19.13
C ASP A 53 11.88 17.13 18.69
N LEU A 54 11.21 16.52 17.71
CA LEU A 54 11.63 15.27 17.06
C LEU A 54 13.04 15.37 16.48
N LEU A 55 13.43 16.55 15.99
CA LEU A 55 14.76 16.79 15.45
C LEU A 55 15.84 16.41 16.46
N ILE A 56 15.67 16.79 17.73
CA ILE A 56 16.63 16.47 18.79
C ILE A 56 16.62 14.97 19.09
N GLN A 57 15.44 14.35 19.11
CA GLN A 57 15.29 12.92 19.39
C GLN A 57 15.95 12.06 18.30
N GLU A 58 15.73 12.41 17.03
CA GLU A 58 16.32 11.71 15.88
C GLU A 58 17.84 11.89 15.84
N LEU A 59 18.34 13.11 16.05
CA LEU A 59 19.77 13.37 16.13
C LEU A 59 20.43 12.56 17.25
N GLU A 60 19.78 12.47 18.42
CA GLU A 60 20.30 11.70 19.55
C GLU A 60 20.30 10.19 19.24
N PHE A 61 19.24 9.68 18.61
CA PHE A 61 19.18 8.28 18.16
C PHE A 61 20.28 7.95 17.15
N ILE A 62 20.50 8.82 16.15
CA ILE A 62 21.57 8.65 15.16
C ILE A 62 22.95 8.68 15.83
N ARG A 63 23.14 9.55 16.83
CA ARG A 63 24.39 9.69 17.58
C ARG A 63 24.73 8.45 18.41
N GLN A 64 23.72 7.81 19.03
CA GLN A 64 23.90 6.70 19.97
C GLN A 64 24.01 5.33 19.31
N LYS A 65 23.56 5.18 18.06
CA LYS A 65 23.51 3.88 17.40
C LYS A 65 24.92 3.34 17.12
N ASP A 66 25.15 2.06 17.41
CA ASP A 66 26.40 1.36 17.11
C ASP A 66 26.47 1.08 15.61
N TRP A 67 27.43 1.72 14.94
CA TRP A 67 27.50 1.79 13.49
C TRP A 67 28.73 1.06 12.94
N SER A 68 28.59 0.49 11.74
CA SER A 68 29.71 0.08 10.87
C SER A 68 30.51 1.31 10.40
N LYS A 69 31.75 1.10 9.89
CA LYS A 69 32.65 2.19 9.45
C LYS A 69 32.02 3.19 8.47
N GLU A 70 31.07 2.77 7.64
CA GLU A 70 30.38 3.62 6.65
C GLU A 70 29.38 4.62 7.26
N LYS A 71 29.01 4.48 8.54
CA LYS A 71 28.01 5.34 9.21
C LYS A 71 28.57 6.20 10.34
N ILE A 72 29.91 6.28 10.45
CA ILE A 72 30.62 7.20 11.35
C ILE A 72 30.36 8.66 10.94
N ASP A 73 30.28 8.97 9.64
CA ASP A 73 30.01 10.32 9.14
C ASP A 73 28.64 10.85 9.60
N SER A 74 27.59 10.01 9.56
CA SER A 74 26.25 10.38 10.05
C SER A 74 26.25 10.66 11.56
N ARG A 75 27.00 9.87 12.35
CA ARG A 75 27.17 10.09 13.78
C ARG A 75 27.87 11.41 14.08
N ASP A 76 28.93 11.72 13.34
CA ASP A 76 29.68 12.98 13.49
C ASP A 76 28.84 14.19 13.08
N LYS A 77 28.08 14.09 11.98
CA LYS A 77 27.12 15.12 11.55
C LYS A 77 26.04 15.36 12.60
N ALA A 78 25.44 14.30 13.14
CA ALA A 78 24.45 14.41 14.21
C ALA A 78 25.05 15.05 15.47
N GLY A 79 26.27 14.66 15.86
CA GLY A 79 26.99 15.27 16.97
C GLY A 79 27.27 16.76 16.78
N LYS A 80 27.63 17.19 15.56
CA LYS A 80 27.81 18.60 15.20
C LYS A 80 26.48 19.36 15.25
N ALA A 81 25.40 18.80 14.71
CA ALA A 81 24.06 19.39 14.74
C ALA A 81 23.56 19.60 16.17
N ILE A 82 23.71 18.61 17.07
CA ILE A 82 23.34 18.75 18.48
C ILE A 82 24.13 19.88 19.15
N LYS A 83 25.45 19.92 18.99
CA LYS A 83 26.29 21.01 19.57
C LYS A 83 25.85 22.39 19.06
N SER A 84 25.49 22.46 17.79
CA SER A 84 25.03 23.67 17.15
C SER A 84 23.67 24.14 17.69
N LEU A 85 22.70 23.24 17.82
CA LEU A 85 21.40 23.52 18.44
C LEU A 85 21.54 23.94 19.89
N VAL A 86 22.41 23.29 20.67
CA VAL A 86 22.72 23.71 22.05
C VAL A 86 23.26 25.15 22.08
N SER A 87 24.16 25.48 21.16
CA SER A 87 24.71 26.84 21.05
C SER A 87 23.65 27.86 20.64
N LEU A 88 22.67 27.46 19.81
CA LEU A 88 21.51 28.28 19.47
C LEU A 88 20.64 28.52 20.72
N PHE A 89 20.35 27.49 21.51
CA PHE A 89 19.50 27.57 22.71
C PHE A 89 20.14 28.39 23.84
N GLN A 90 21.46 28.54 23.84
CA GLN A 90 22.13 29.47 24.76
C GLN A 90 21.85 30.94 24.44
N LYS A 91 21.41 31.27 23.22
CA LYS A 91 21.06 32.64 22.81
C LYS A 91 19.66 33.06 23.25
N GLY A 92 18.82 32.13 23.71
CA GLY A 92 17.47 32.43 24.18
C GLY A 92 16.55 31.21 24.27
N THR A 93 15.29 31.42 24.63
CA THR A 93 14.30 30.35 24.73
C THR A 93 13.78 29.97 23.35
N ILE A 94 14.13 28.79 22.84
CA ILE A 94 13.76 28.35 21.48
C ILE A 94 12.25 28.36 21.23
N THR A 95 11.42 28.07 22.24
CA THR A 95 9.96 28.11 22.08
C THR A 95 9.40 29.52 21.91
N ASN A 96 10.18 30.57 22.17
CA ASN A 96 9.76 31.97 22.04
C ASN A 96 10.33 32.64 20.79
N GLY A 97 11.13 31.92 20.00
CA GLY A 97 11.87 32.46 18.86
C GLY A 97 13.27 32.96 19.24
N ILE A 98 14.27 32.58 18.45
CA ILE A 98 15.65 33.05 18.54
C ILE A 98 16.04 33.65 17.18
N PRO A 99 16.63 34.86 17.14
CA PRO A 99 17.05 35.45 15.87
C PRO A 99 18.21 34.67 15.26
N VAL A 100 18.14 34.46 13.94
CA VAL A 100 19.16 33.82 13.09
C VAL A 100 19.39 34.67 11.85
N ASN A 101 20.41 34.35 11.04
CA ASN A 101 20.83 35.20 9.91
C ASN A 101 19.67 35.54 8.94
N ALA A 102 18.89 34.55 8.54
CA ALA A 102 17.75 34.73 7.63
C ALA A 102 16.39 34.92 8.33
N GLY A 103 16.34 35.27 9.61
CA GLY A 103 15.09 35.58 10.32
C GLY A 103 15.06 35.03 11.75
N TRP A 104 14.14 34.12 12.05
CA TRP A 104 13.90 33.60 13.40
C TRP A 104 13.78 32.07 13.39
N ALA A 105 14.26 31.41 14.44
CA ALA A 105 14.07 29.98 14.68
C ALA A 105 13.19 29.77 15.91
N ILE A 106 12.15 28.94 15.81
CA ILE A 106 11.24 28.60 16.90
C ILE A 106 11.07 27.09 17.02
N GLY A 107 11.05 26.61 18.27
CA GLY A 107 10.84 25.20 18.59
C GLY A 107 9.38 24.91 18.92
N VAL A 108 8.81 23.88 18.30
CA VAL A 108 7.46 23.39 18.56
C VAL A 108 7.54 22.02 19.23
N PRO A 109 7.05 21.86 20.47
CA PRO A 109 7.05 20.58 21.15
C PRO A 109 6.07 19.61 20.51
N SER A 110 6.35 18.31 20.64
CA SER A 110 5.41 17.26 20.25
C SER A 110 4.13 17.37 21.09
N PRO A 111 2.96 17.10 20.49
CA PRO A 111 1.70 17.04 21.22
C PRO A 111 1.71 15.95 22.28
N LYS A 112 0.72 15.99 23.18
CA LYS A 112 0.51 14.88 24.11
C LYS A 112 0.09 13.64 23.34
N LYS A 113 0.50 12.47 23.83
CA LYS A 113 0.19 11.18 23.19
C LYS A 113 -1.30 11.03 22.86
N ASN A 114 -2.18 11.34 23.81
CA ASN A 114 -3.62 11.17 23.64
C ASN A 114 -4.23 12.04 22.52
N ASP A 115 -3.61 13.18 22.20
CA ASP A 115 -4.06 14.07 21.14
C ASP A 115 -3.49 13.62 19.77
N LEU A 116 -2.31 13.00 19.77
CA LEU A 116 -1.57 12.63 18.57
C LEU A 116 -1.88 11.25 18.01
N GLU A 117 -2.10 10.24 18.87
CA GLU A 117 -2.35 8.86 18.43
C GLU A 117 -3.56 8.74 17.48
N PRO A 118 -4.73 9.37 17.74
CA PRO A 118 -5.88 9.24 16.85
C PRO A 118 -5.63 9.80 15.44
N GLU A 119 -4.81 10.84 15.33
CA GLU A 119 -4.46 11.47 14.05
C GLU A 119 -3.42 10.65 13.29
N LEU A 120 -2.51 9.98 14.00
CA LEU A 120 -1.58 9.03 13.39
C LEU A 120 -2.28 7.74 12.94
N GLU A 121 -3.30 7.27 13.67
CA GLU A 121 -4.14 6.12 13.27
C GLU A 121 -4.93 6.41 11.97
N GLN A 122 -5.44 7.64 11.81
CA GLN A 122 -6.08 8.05 10.55
C GLN A 122 -5.11 8.07 9.36
N LEU A 123 -3.81 8.17 9.63
CA LEU A 123 -2.74 8.19 8.63
C LEU A 123 -1.90 6.90 8.67
N ASP A 124 -2.45 5.78 9.14
CA ASP A 124 -1.70 4.54 9.40
C ASP A 124 -0.89 4.05 8.18
N ASP A 125 -1.45 4.13 6.98
CA ASP A 125 -0.74 3.78 5.74
C ASP A 125 0.49 4.67 5.49
N ILE A 126 0.38 5.97 5.76
CA ILE A 126 1.49 6.92 5.67
C ILE A 126 2.51 6.65 6.79
N VAL A 127 2.04 6.34 8.00
CA VAL A 127 2.91 5.99 9.13
C VAL A 127 3.71 4.72 8.84
N LYS A 128 3.09 3.71 8.23
CA LYS A 128 3.77 2.48 7.80
C LYS A 128 4.83 2.76 6.73
N ALA A 129 4.54 3.64 5.78
CA ALA A 129 5.46 3.97 4.69
C ALA A 129 6.62 4.89 5.11
N PHE A 130 6.37 5.91 5.93
CA PHE A 130 7.32 6.98 6.23
C PHE A 130 7.78 7.02 7.70
N LYS A 131 7.28 6.13 8.56
CA LYS A 131 7.50 6.15 10.02
C LYS A 131 6.81 7.34 10.70
N ARG A 132 6.63 7.17 12.02
CA ARG A 132 5.91 8.13 12.87
C ARG A 132 6.54 9.52 12.92
N SER A 133 7.87 9.66 12.80
CA SER A 133 8.52 10.98 12.90
C SER A 133 8.26 11.84 11.67
N ASP A 134 8.39 11.27 10.48
CA ASP A 134 8.11 11.97 9.22
C ASP A 134 6.63 12.32 9.09
N THR A 135 5.71 11.43 9.52
CA THR A 135 4.27 11.74 9.57
C THR A 135 3.96 12.90 10.52
N LYS A 136 4.69 13.05 11.63
CA LYS A 136 4.51 14.19 12.54
C LYS A 136 4.99 15.51 11.91
N LEU A 137 6.07 15.50 11.13
CA LEU A 137 6.52 16.68 10.38
C LEU A 137 5.49 17.10 9.32
N LEU A 138 4.87 16.12 8.65
CA LEU A 138 3.74 16.35 7.74
C LEU A 138 2.57 17.02 8.49
N LEU A 139 2.13 16.45 9.63
CA LEU A 139 1.03 17.02 10.44
C LEU A 139 1.34 18.44 10.92
N LEU A 140 2.55 18.68 11.45
CA LEU A 140 2.98 20.01 11.89
C LEU A 140 2.93 21.02 10.73
N THR A 141 3.40 20.63 9.55
CA THR A 141 3.39 21.49 8.36
C THR A 141 1.96 21.79 7.91
N LYS A 142 1.09 20.77 7.88
CA LYS A 142 -0.33 20.89 7.54
C LYS A 142 -1.05 21.84 8.49
N GLU A 143 -0.86 21.71 9.79
CA GLU A 143 -1.49 22.60 10.78
C GLU A 143 -0.95 24.04 10.72
N CYS A 144 0.35 24.22 10.51
CA CYS A 144 0.90 25.55 10.26
C CYS A 144 0.29 26.16 9.00
N HIS A 145 0.16 25.39 7.93
CA HIS A 145 -0.41 25.85 6.66
C HIS A 145 -1.87 26.27 6.81
N GLN A 146 -2.67 25.49 7.54
CA GLN A 146 -4.07 25.80 7.83
C GLN A 146 -4.23 27.02 8.75
N LEU A 147 -3.34 27.19 9.73
CA LEU A 147 -3.41 28.29 10.69
C LEU A 147 -2.93 29.63 10.10
N PHE A 148 -1.94 29.60 9.21
CA PHE A 148 -1.29 30.79 8.65
C PHE A 148 -1.62 30.98 7.17
N GLU A 149 -2.91 31.05 6.83
CA GLU A 149 -3.40 31.12 5.44
C GLU A 149 -2.76 32.24 4.59
N SER A 150 -2.37 33.35 5.22
CA SER A 150 -1.77 34.51 4.55
C SER A 150 -0.25 34.44 4.37
N ILE A 151 0.41 33.44 4.95
CA ILE A 151 1.87 33.31 4.93
C ILE A 151 2.24 31.94 4.33
N PRO A 152 3.07 31.89 3.28
CA PRO A 152 3.52 30.62 2.74
C PRO A 152 4.21 29.76 3.80
N VAL A 153 3.67 28.57 4.03
CA VAL A 153 4.26 27.53 4.88
C VAL A 153 4.83 26.45 3.98
N THR A 154 6.05 26.01 4.22
CA THR A 154 6.71 25.00 3.38
C THR A 154 7.54 24.05 4.24
N LEU A 155 7.36 22.74 4.04
CA LEU A 155 8.28 21.73 4.57
C LEU A 155 9.57 21.74 3.75
N VAL A 156 10.72 21.81 4.42
CA VAL A 156 12.04 21.72 3.80
C VAL A 156 12.66 20.38 4.21
N THR A 157 12.82 19.49 3.24
CA THR A 157 13.38 18.15 3.47
C THR A 157 14.49 17.82 2.48
N GLY A 158 15.46 17.03 2.92
CA GLY A 158 16.49 16.44 2.04
C GLY A 158 16.10 15.08 1.46
N GLU A 159 14.94 14.53 1.82
CA GLU A 159 14.51 13.19 1.44
C GLU A 159 13.48 13.22 0.31
N SER A 160 13.82 12.61 -0.83
CA SER A 160 12.96 12.60 -2.03
C SER A 160 11.62 11.90 -1.80
N ASN A 161 11.63 10.82 -1.01
CA ASN A 161 10.43 10.05 -0.75
C ASN A 161 9.44 10.84 0.11
N LEU A 162 9.94 11.49 1.17
CA LEU A 162 9.13 12.38 2.01
C LEU A 162 8.62 13.58 1.20
N PHE A 163 9.47 14.18 0.36
CA PHE A 163 9.07 15.26 -0.55
C PHE A 163 7.88 14.87 -1.43
N ASN A 164 7.98 13.74 -2.14
CA ASN A 164 6.92 13.26 -3.03
C ASN A 164 5.62 12.99 -2.25
N ALA A 165 5.71 12.32 -1.10
CA ALA A 165 4.55 11.99 -0.28
C ALA A 165 3.83 13.24 0.24
N VAL A 166 4.58 14.20 0.78
CA VAL A 166 4.03 15.47 1.30
C VAL A 166 3.39 16.26 0.16
N GLN A 167 4.01 16.28 -1.02
CA GLN A 167 3.46 16.96 -2.20
C GLN A 167 2.14 16.32 -2.68
N MET A 168 2.03 14.98 -2.65
CA MET A 168 0.80 14.26 -2.97
C MET A 168 -0.34 14.55 -1.97
N GLN A 169 -0.01 14.94 -0.74
CA GLN A 169 -0.98 15.37 0.28
C GLN A 169 -1.41 16.85 0.12
N GLY A 170 -0.96 17.53 -0.94
CA GLY A 170 -1.26 18.94 -1.18
C GLY A 170 -0.58 19.90 -0.21
N VAL A 171 0.39 19.43 0.59
CA VAL A 171 1.14 20.25 1.53
C VAL A 171 2.37 20.82 0.81
N PRO A 172 2.62 22.14 0.87
CA PRO A 172 3.78 22.72 0.20
C PRO A 172 5.09 22.16 0.76
N CYS A 173 5.93 21.65 -0.14
CA CYS A 173 7.20 21.01 0.20
C CYS A 173 8.31 21.48 -0.75
N HIS A 174 9.54 21.49 -0.25
CA HIS A 174 10.73 21.89 -1.01
C HIS A 174 11.88 20.95 -0.71
N LEU A 175 12.38 20.28 -1.77
CA LEU A 175 13.51 19.37 -1.69
C LEU A 175 14.82 20.17 -1.63
N CYS A 176 15.45 20.22 -0.47
CA CYS A 176 16.73 20.87 -0.25
C CYS A 176 17.46 20.21 0.92
N SER A 177 18.74 19.89 0.72
CA SER A 177 19.55 19.20 1.73
C SER A 177 20.58 20.11 2.42
N THR A 178 20.68 21.39 2.05
CA THR A 178 21.72 22.31 2.54
C THR A 178 21.23 23.76 2.64
N PHE A 179 22.00 24.63 3.30
CA PHE A 179 21.81 26.08 3.23
C PHE A 179 22.86 26.75 2.34
N PRO A 180 22.56 27.89 1.69
CA PRO A 180 21.26 28.58 1.70
C PRO A 180 20.20 27.81 0.88
N ILE A 181 18.93 27.95 1.25
CA ILE A 181 17.82 27.37 0.48
C ILE A 181 17.64 28.20 -0.80
N GLU A 182 17.62 27.54 -1.95
CA GLU A 182 17.49 28.16 -3.28
C GLU A 182 16.25 27.64 -4.00
N GLY A 183 15.69 28.42 -4.93
CA GLY A 183 14.58 27.94 -5.76
C GLY A 183 13.23 27.86 -5.04
N LEU A 184 13.08 28.42 -3.83
CA LEU A 184 11.77 28.73 -3.28
C LEU A 184 11.09 29.74 -4.21
N LYS A 185 9.95 29.35 -4.79
CA LYS A 185 9.13 30.26 -5.61
C LYS A 185 8.76 31.50 -4.79
N GLU A 186 8.58 32.65 -5.45
CA GLU A 186 8.16 33.88 -4.79
C GLU A 186 6.91 33.64 -3.94
N ALA A 187 6.89 34.25 -2.76
CA ALA A 187 5.80 34.23 -1.79
C ALA A 187 4.57 34.97 -2.34
N SER A 188 4.00 34.48 -3.43
CA SER A 188 2.64 34.79 -3.82
C SER A 188 1.78 33.95 -2.90
N ALA A 189 1.18 34.60 -1.90
CA ALA A 189 0.09 34.00 -1.14
C ALA A 189 -0.84 33.30 -2.14
N MET A 190 -1.10 32.00 -1.98
CA MET A 190 -2.13 31.35 -2.77
C MET A 190 -3.44 32.04 -2.38
N THR A 191 -3.86 33.04 -3.14
CA THR A 191 -5.00 33.92 -2.82
C THR A 191 -6.35 33.25 -3.07
N LYS A 192 -6.42 31.93 -3.14
CA LYS A 192 -7.68 31.21 -3.04
C LYS A 192 -7.47 29.92 -2.24
N PRO A 193 -8.34 29.63 -1.26
CA PRO A 193 -8.52 28.27 -0.80
C PRO A 193 -8.64 27.39 -2.05
N VAL A 194 -7.79 26.38 -2.13
CA VAL A 194 -8.01 25.33 -3.12
C VAL A 194 -9.36 24.75 -2.79
N ASP A 195 -10.34 24.98 -3.67
CA ASP A 195 -11.64 24.36 -3.57
C ASP A 195 -11.43 22.87 -3.87
N TRP A 196 -11.07 22.14 -2.81
CA TRP A 196 -10.81 20.72 -2.90
C TRP A 196 -12.05 19.97 -3.34
N GLU A 197 -13.26 20.47 -3.05
CA GLU A 197 -14.47 19.87 -3.61
C GLU A 197 -14.51 20.07 -5.12
N GLN A 198 -14.18 21.25 -5.63
CA GLN A 198 -14.07 21.48 -7.07
C GLN A 198 -12.95 20.64 -7.70
N ILE A 199 -11.75 20.60 -7.12
CA ILE A 199 -10.63 19.80 -7.66
C ILE A 199 -10.91 18.31 -7.54
N ILE A 200 -11.50 17.83 -6.44
CA ILE A 200 -11.91 16.44 -6.30
C ILE A 200 -13.04 16.15 -7.29
N ASN A 201 -13.99 17.06 -7.53
CA ASN A 201 -15.03 16.89 -8.55
C ASN A 201 -14.45 16.91 -9.96
N GLU A 202 -13.43 17.74 -10.24
CA GLU A 202 -12.72 17.80 -11.51
C GLU A 202 -11.87 16.54 -11.72
N ILE A 203 -11.11 16.09 -10.72
CA ILE A 203 -10.34 14.85 -10.75
C ILE A 203 -11.27 13.65 -10.83
N GLN A 204 -12.36 13.61 -10.07
CA GLN A 204 -13.35 12.53 -10.14
C GLN A 204 -14.09 12.54 -11.47
N SER A 205 -14.38 13.70 -12.04
CA SER A 205 -14.97 13.83 -13.38
C SER A 205 -13.99 13.36 -14.45
N ASP A 206 -12.73 13.79 -14.39
CA ASP A 206 -11.67 13.41 -15.32
C ASP A 206 -11.32 11.92 -15.17
N THR A 207 -11.29 11.42 -13.94
CA THR A 207 -11.09 10.00 -13.61
C THR A 207 -12.27 9.17 -14.09
N LYS A 208 -13.53 9.61 -13.91
CA LYS A 208 -14.71 8.91 -14.45
C LYS A 208 -14.75 8.94 -15.98
N GLN A 209 -14.23 9.99 -16.61
CA GLN A 209 -14.14 10.08 -18.07
C GLN A 209 -13.03 9.19 -18.64
N ARG A 210 -11.94 8.99 -17.89
CA ARG A 210 -10.78 8.18 -18.31
C ARG A 210 -10.80 6.74 -17.79
N ALA A 211 -11.61 6.43 -16.79
CA ALA A 211 -11.70 5.11 -16.22
C ALA A 211 -12.30 4.14 -17.22
N VAL A 212 -11.63 3.01 -17.37
CA VAL A 212 -12.13 1.85 -18.09
C VAL A 212 -12.76 0.93 -17.05
N GLU A 213 -14.07 0.75 -17.11
CA GLU A 213 -14.76 -0.22 -16.26
C GLU A 213 -14.76 -1.58 -16.94
N VAL A 214 -14.38 -2.62 -16.19
CA VAL A 214 -14.43 -3.99 -16.66
C VAL A 214 -15.35 -4.78 -15.76
N GLU A 215 -16.32 -5.46 -16.37
CA GLU A 215 -17.18 -6.43 -15.74
C GLU A 215 -16.80 -7.82 -16.27
N LEU A 216 -16.49 -8.75 -15.37
CA LEU A 216 -16.26 -10.15 -15.71
C LEU A 216 -17.39 -10.98 -15.13
N THR A 217 -18.07 -11.76 -15.96
CA THR A 217 -19.11 -12.70 -15.53
C THR A 217 -18.64 -14.11 -15.82
N LEU A 218 -18.52 -14.92 -14.77
CA LEU A 218 -18.19 -16.32 -14.88
C LEU A 218 -19.39 -17.11 -15.44
N THR A 219 -19.23 -17.82 -16.54
CA THR A 219 -20.32 -18.58 -17.17
C THR A 219 -20.16 -20.08 -17.08
N ALA A 220 -18.93 -20.59 -17.01
CA ALA A 220 -18.69 -21.98 -16.67
C ALA A 220 -17.40 -22.15 -15.87
N GLN A 221 -17.41 -23.18 -15.03
CA GLN A 221 -16.25 -23.66 -14.30
C GLN A 221 -16.00 -25.10 -14.71
N GLY A 222 -14.74 -25.41 -14.98
CA GLY A 222 -14.26 -26.75 -15.27
C GLY A 222 -13.44 -27.30 -14.10
N TYR A 223 -13.57 -28.59 -13.85
CA TYR A 223 -12.62 -29.33 -13.02
C TYR A 223 -11.52 -29.86 -13.92
N ALA A 224 -10.25 -29.77 -13.50
CA ALA A 224 -9.17 -30.53 -14.08
C ALA A 224 -8.80 -31.70 -13.14
N PRO A 225 -9.40 -32.89 -13.29
CA PRO A 225 -9.03 -34.05 -12.49
C PRO A 225 -7.57 -34.44 -12.74
N GLU A 226 -6.88 -34.86 -11.69
CA GLU A 226 -5.49 -35.34 -11.72
C GLU A 226 -5.23 -36.51 -12.69
N TRP A 227 -6.27 -37.28 -13.04
CA TRP A 227 -6.16 -38.37 -14.02
C TRP A 227 -6.26 -37.91 -15.48
N LEU A 228 -6.85 -36.74 -15.73
CA LEU A 228 -7.00 -36.14 -17.07
C LEU A 228 -5.66 -35.57 -17.57
N THR A 229 -4.77 -35.20 -16.64
CA THR A 229 -3.40 -34.74 -16.90
C THR A 229 -2.37 -35.88 -17.03
N ARG A 230 -2.70 -37.11 -16.58
CA ARG A 230 -1.80 -38.28 -16.67
C ARG A 230 -1.75 -38.95 -18.06
N PHE A 231 -2.74 -38.70 -18.91
CA PHE A 231 -2.83 -39.36 -20.23
C PHE A 231 -2.97 -38.38 -21.41
N ALA A 232 -3.13 -37.08 -21.16
CA ALA A 232 -3.24 -36.09 -22.21
C ALA A 232 -1.86 -35.61 -22.63
N ASN A 233 -1.32 -36.19 -23.70
CA ASN A 233 -0.30 -35.51 -24.47
C ASN A 233 -0.89 -34.16 -24.95
N THR A 234 -0.47 -33.06 -24.33
CA THR A 234 -0.49 -31.67 -24.84
C THR A 234 -1.82 -30.92 -25.00
N THR A 235 -3.00 -31.47 -24.68
CA THR A 235 -4.26 -30.68 -24.77
C THR A 235 -4.58 -29.99 -23.45
N GLY A 236 -4.48 -28.66 -23.42
CA GLY A 236 -4.86 -27.86 -22.24
C GLY A 236 -6.32 -28.07 -21.84
N VAL A 237 -6.58 -28.10 -20.53
CA VAL A 237 -7.91 -28.25 -19.94
C VAL A 237 -8.46 -26.87 -19.62
N MET A 238 -9.62 -26.52 -20.17
CA MET A 238 -10.32 -25.29 -19.80
C MET A 238 -10.88 -25.45 -18.37
N VAL A 239 -10.48 -24.55 -17.47
CA VAL A 239 -10.90 -24.55 -16.06
C VAL A 239 -11.89 -23.42 -15.75
N ALA A 240 -11.94 -22.41 -16.62
CA ALA A 240 -12.84 -21.28 -16.49
C ALA A 240 -13.22 -20.73 -17.86
N GLU A 241 -14.47 -20.34 -18.02
CA GLU A 241 -14.86 -19.42 -19.08
C GLU A 241 -15.93 -18.45 -18.62
N GLY A 242 -15.93 -17.29 -19.26
CA GLY A 242 -16.87 -16.25 -18.99
C GLY A 242 -16.98 -15.25 -20.11
N HIS A 243 -17.87 -14.30 -19.86
CA HIS A 243 -18.04 -13.12 -20.69
C HIS A 243 -17.49 -11.94 -19.91
N GLY A 244 -16.92 -10.99 -20.63
CA GLY A 244 -16.48 -9.74 -20.09
C GLY A 244 -17.10 -8.58 -20.84
N VAL A 245 -17.20 -7.44 -20.18
CA VAL A 245 -17.64 -6.19 -20.78
C VAL A 245 -16.65 -5.11 -20.36
N VAL A 246 -16.00 -4.49 -21.34
CA VAL A 246 -15.23 -3.27 -21.14
C VAL A 246 -16.12 -2.08 -21.46
N ARG A 247 -16.18 -1.11 -20.55
CA ARG A 247 -16.87 0.17 -20.78
C ARG A 247 -15.86 1.29 -20.72
N VAL A 248 -15.77 2.05 -21.81
CA VAL A 248 -14.93 3.24 -21.92
C VAL A 248 -15.84 4.39 -22.28
N SER A 249 -16.10 5.30 -21.34
CA SER A 249 -17.10 6.38 -21.54
C SER A 249 -18.46 5.83 -21.97
N ASN A 250 -18.91 6.07 -23.22
CA ASN A 250 -20.18 5.59 -23.76
C ASN A 250 -20.06 4.29 -24.58
N ASP A 251 -18.83 3.83 -24.83
CA ASP A 251 -18.58 2.63 -25.63
C ASP A 251 -18.57 1.40 -24.75
N THR A 252 -19.31 0.37 -25.18
CA THR A 252 -19.38 -0.94 -24.51
C THR A 252 -18.85 -2.00 -25.45
N ARG A 253 -17.79 -2.70 -25.04
CA ARG A 253 -17.13 -3.73 -25.83
C ARG A 253 -17.22 -5.07 -25.10
N PRO A 254 -18.02 -6.04 -25.60
CA PRO A 254 -18.05 -7.37 -25.03
C PRO A 254 -16.79 -8.15 -25.44
N PHE A 255 -16.36 -9.06 -24.58
CA PHE A 255 -15.30 -10.01 -24.87
C PHE A 255 -15.60 -11.37 -24.23
N LEU A 256 -14.94 -12.40 -24.75
CA LEU A 256 -14.94 -13.73 -24.14
C LEU A 256 -13.61 -13.95 -23.47
N TRP A 257 -13.62 -14.64 -22.33
CA TRP A 257 -12.38 -15.03 -21.68
C TRP A 257 -12.42 -16.50 -21.30
N LYS A 258 -11.27 -17.15 -21.40
CA LYS A 258 -11.07 -18.55 -21.07
C LYS A 258 -9.74 -18.73 -20.36
N VAL A 259 -9.74 -19.51 -19.30
CA VAL A 259 -8.54 -19.89 -18.56
C VAL A 259 -8.27 -21.36 -18.86
N PHE A 260 -7.10 -21.63 -19.42
CA PHE A 260 -6.64 -22.98 -19.72
C PHE A 260 -5.48 -23.35 -18.82
N TYR A 261 -5.49 -24.62 -18.42
CA TYR A 261 -4.43 -25.24 -17.67
C TYR A 261 -3.68 -26.26 -18.53
N TYR A 262 -2.37 -26.16 -18.60
CA TYR A 262 -1.50 -27.10 -19.31
C TYR A 262 -0.68 -27.89 -18.28
N SER A 263 -0.84 -29.21 -18.25
CA SER A 263 -0.04 -30.07 -17.40
C SER A 263 1.35 -30.29 -18.00
N GLN A 264 2.24 -29.31 -17.90
CA GLN A 264 3.63 -29.50 -18.32
C GLN A 264 4.63 -29.72 -17.19
N THR A 265 4.23 -29.88 -15.92
CA THR A 265 5.20 -30.30 -14.90
C THR A 265 4.65 -31.08 -13.69
N ILE A 266 3.77 -32.06 -13.90
CA ILE A 266 3.56 -33.14 -12.89
C ILE A 266 4.27 -34.41 -13.37
N GLY A 267 5.53 -34.27 -13.80
CA GLY A 267 6.43 -35.41 -13.88
C GLY A 267 6.80 -35.81 -12.45
N LEU A 268 6.73 -37.10 -12.12
CA LEU A 268 7.14 -37.64 -10.82
C LEU A 268 8.36 -36.88 -10.29
N TRP A 269 8.19 -36.25 -9.12
CA TRP A 269 9.26 -35.68 -8.32
C TRP A 269 10.12 -36.83 -7.80
N THR A 270 10.89 -37.43 -8.69
CA THR A 270 12.00 -38.30 -8.35
C THR A 270 13.19 -37.38 -8.10
N SER A 271 13.70 -37.48 -6.89
CA SER A 271 14.77 -36.65 -6.36
C SER A 271 15.97 -36.55 -7.30
N ASN A 272 16.55 -35.35 -7.32
CA ASN A 272 17.75 -34.91 -8.05
C ASN A 272 17.51 -34.37 -9.46
N GLU A 273 17.24 -33.07 -9.57
CA GLU A 273 18.06 -32.17 -10.39
C GLU A 273 17.70 -30.70 -10.13
N ASN A 274 18.68 -29.92 -9.66
CA ASN A 274 18.60 -28.47 -9.48
C ASN A 274 18.46 -27.78 -10.83
N LYS A 275 17.24 -27.39 -11.21
CA LYS A 275 16.99 -26.26 -12.12
C LYS A 275 15.78 -25.50 -11.58
N GLU A 276 16.00 -24.26 -11.13
CA GLU A 276 14.93 -23.28 -10.94
C GLU A 276 14.10 -23.23 -12.23
N LYS A 277 12.90 -23.78 -12.19
CA LYS A 277 11.90 -23.62 -13.25
C LYS A 277 10.70 -22.92 -12.63
N LEU A 278 10.24 -21.86 -13.30
CA LEU A 278 9.06 -21.09 -12.90
C LEU A 278 7.84 -22.00 -12.77
N PRO A 279 6.92 -21.72 -11.82
CA PRO A 279 5.65 -22.43 -11.73
C PRO A 279 4.85 -22.30 -13.04
N ASP A 280 4.19 -23.38 -13.44
CA ASP A 280 3.32 -23.44 -14.63
C ASP A 280 2.15 -22.43 -14.47
N LEU A 281 2.26 -21.23 -15.06
CA LEU A 281 1.20 -20.23 -15.01
C LEU A 281 0.01 -20.65 -15.91
N PRO A 282 -1.25 -20.39 -15.49
CA PRO A 282 -2.41 -20.61 -16.34
C PRO A 282 -2.29 -19.77 -17.63
N THR A 283 -2.72 -20.31 -18.76
CA THR A 283 -2.79 -19.54 -20.01
C THR A 283 -4.16 -18.90 -20.12
N ILE A 284 -4.19 -17.58 -20.21
CA ILE A 284 -5.41 -16.81 -20.36
C ILE A 284 -5.60 -16.46 -21.83
N HIS A 285 -6.78 -16.80 -22.34
CA HIS A 285 -7.21 -16.40 -23.68
C HIS A 285 -8.37 -15.41 -23.54
N ILE A 286 -8.16 -14.21 -24.05
CA ILE A 286 -9.17 -13.15 -24.12
C ILE A 286 -9.45 -12.89 -25.61
N ASP A 287 -10.72 -12.99 -25.99
CA ASP A 287 -11.18 -12.74 -27.36
C ASP A 287 -12.11 -11.54 -27.36
N PHE A 288 -11.59 -10.41 -27.83
CA PHE A 288 -12.34 -9.17 -28.05
C PHE A 288 -13.09 -9.18 -29.39
N GLN A 289 -13.39 -10.34 -29.98
CA GLN A 289 -14.25 -10.49 -31.17
C GLN A 289 -13.80 -9.64 -32.37
N GLY A 290 -12.50 -9.43 -32.52
CA GLY A 290 -11.90 -8.65 -33.61
C GLY A 290 -11.70 -7.15 -33.34
N TYR A 291 -11.96 -6.67 -32.12
CA TYR A 291 -11.54 -5.32 -31.71
C TYR A 291 -10.05 -5.30 -31.36
N ASP A 292 -9.34 -4.27 -31.82
CA ASP A 292 -7.99 -3.97 -31.36
C ASP A 292 -8.07 -3.36 -29.96
N VAL A 293 -7.27 -3.90 -29.04
CA VAL A 293 -7.29 -3.54 -27.62
C VAL A 293 -5.88 -3.27 -27.15
N ASP A 294 -5.71 -2.19 -26.39
CA ASP A 294 -4.40 -1.83 -25.83
C ASP A 294 -3.85 -2.97 -24.95
N GLN A 295 -2.57 -3.27 -25.11
CA GLN A 295 -1.88 -4.35 -24.40
C GLN A 295 -1.96 -4.17 -22.88
N ASP A 296 -1.94 -2.93 -22.37
CA ASP A 296 -2.01 -2.66 -20.93
C ASP A 296 -3.38 -3.09 -20.36
N LEU A 297 -4.46 -2.85 -21.12
CA LEU A 297 -5.82 -3.30 -20.77
C LEU A 297 -5.95 -4.83 -20.87
N PHE A 298 -5.28 -5.47 -21.84
CA PHE A 298 -5.23 -6.92 -21.91
C PHE A 298 -4.53 -7.51 -20.68
N ASP A 299 -3.36 -6.98 -20.34
CA ASP A 299 -2.52 -7.46 -19.24
C ASP A 299 -3.25 -7.26 -17.89
N ASP A 300 -3.88 -6.11 -17.67
CA ASP A 300 -4.67 -5.84 -16.44
C ASP A 300 -5.86 -6.80 -16.30
N ILE A 301 -6.58 -7.12 -17.39
CA ILE A 301 -7.67 -8.11 -17.34
C ILE A 301 -7.11 -9.50 -17.07
N ALA A 302 -5.99 -9.87 -17.69
CA ALA A 302 -5.35 -11.16 -17.51
C ALA A 302 -4.89 -11.35 -16.06
N ASP A 303 -4.19 -10.37 -15.48
CA ASP A 303 -3.75 -10.41 -14.08
C ASP A 303 -4.93 -10.56 -13.13
N ARG A 304 -6.02 -9.82 -13.36
CA ARG A 304 -7.24 -9.97 -12.55
C ARG A 304 -7.91 -11.32 -12.71
N LEU A 305 -7.89 -11.92 -13.89
CA LEU A 305 -8.37 -13.27 -14.10
C LEU A 305 -7.47 -14.32 -13.42
N VAL A 306 -6.15 -14.09 -13.31
CA VAL A 306 -5.24 -14.93 -12.51
C VAL A 306 -5.58 -14.82 -11.02
N ASP A 307 -5.72 -13.58 -10.51
CA ASP A 307 -6.09 -13.31 -9.11
C ASP A 307 -7.43 -13.97 -8.75
N CYS A 308 -8.44 -13.78 -9.59
CA CYS A 308 -9.76 -14.36 -9.39
C CYS A 308 -9.78 -15.89 -9.57
N ALA A 309 -8.80 -16.46 -10.28
CA ALA A 309 -8.58 -17.90 -10.33
C ALA A 309 -7.92 -18.47 -9.07
N ASN A 310 -7.53 -17.61 -8.11
CA ASN A 310 -6.91 -17.91 -6.81
C ASN A 310 -6.02 -19.16 -6.86
N ILE A 311 -5.11 -19.21 -7.84
CA ILE A 311 -4.19 -20.32 -7.99
C ILE A 311 -3.01 -20.10 -7.02
N LYS A 312 -3.28 -20.22 -5.72
CA LYS A 312 -2.21 -20.51 -4.76
C LYS A 312 -1.81 -21.97 -4.98
N PHE A 313 -0.71 -22.14 -5.70
CA PHE A 313 -0.04 -23.42 -5.96
C PHE A 313 0.64 -23.98 -4.70
N GLU A 314 -0.13 -24.30 -3.67
CA GLU A 314 0.32 -25.23 -2.64
C GLU A 314 -0.55 -26.49 -2.73
N GLU A 315 0.09 -27.60 -3.09
CA GLU A 315 -0.49 -28.95 -3.24
C GLU A 315 -1.38 -29.24 -4.47
N GLY A 316 -1.02 -28.71 -5.64
CA GLY A 316 -1.12 -29.49 -6.88
C GLY A 316 -2.50 -29.70 -7.54
N THR A 317 -3.55 -28.96 -7.16
CA THR A 317 -4.83 -28.99 -7.91
C THR A 317 -5.42 -27.59 -8.08
N PRO A 318 -5.41 -26.99 -9.30
CA PRO A 318 -6.11 -25.74 -9.54
C PRO A 318 -7.61 -25.99 -9.52
N THR A 319 -8.30 -25.35 -8.60
CA THR A 319 -9.75 -25.34 -8.56
C THR A 319 -10.19 -23.88 -8.53
N LEU A 320 -10.97 -23.48 -9.52
CA LEU A 320 -11.89 -22.35 -9.35
C LEU A 320 -13.03 -22.92 -8.50
N GLN A 321 -12.88 -22.77 -7.18
CA GLN A 321 -13.61 -23.64 -6.28
C GLN A 321 -15.09 -23.24 -6.22
N SER A 322 -15.97 -24.18 -6.56
CA SER A 322 -17.31 -24.21 -5.98
C SER A 322 -17.16 -24.46 -4.48
N LEU A 323 -18.11 -23.96 -3.69
CA LEU A 323 -18.13 -24.12 -2.24
C LEU A 323 -17.93 -25.60 -1.86
N GLU A 324 -18.59 -26.50 -2.58
CA GLU A 324 -18.55 -27.94 -2.40
C GLU A 324 -17.16 -28.54 -2.65
N SER A 325 -16.36 -27.95 -3.54
CA SER A 325 -15.02 -28.45 -3.91
C SER A 325 -13.93 -27.99 -2.96
N ILE A 326 -14.06 -26.78 -2.38
CA ILE A 326 -13.20 -26.35 -1.26
C ILE A 326 -13.38 -27.31 -0.10
N ILE A 327 -14.65 -27.50 0.25
CA ILE A 327 -15.10 -28.34 1.34
C ILE A 327 -14.53 -29.74 1.13
N GLU A 328 -14.74 -30.35 -0.05
CA GLU A 328 -14.19 -31.68 -0.35
C GLU A 328 -12.66 -31.75 -0.28
N THR A 329 -11.94 -30.72 -0.73
CA THR A 329 -10.47 -30.72 -0.76
C THR A 329 -9.88 -30.55 0.65
N LEU A 330 -10.36 -29.58 1.43
CA LEU A 330 -9.91 -29.36 2.80
C LEU A 330 -10.15 -30.62 3.65
N PHE A 331 -11.35 -31.21 3.57
CA PHE A 331 -11.63 -32.44 4.33
C PHE A 331 -10.89 -33.65 3.81
N PHE A 332 -10.62 -33.74 2.51
CA PHE A 332 -9.78 -34.81 2.00
C PHE A 332 -8.35 -34.70 2.56
N LEU A 333 -7.79 -33.50 2.66
CA LEU A 333 -6.47 -33.28 3.25
C LEU A 333 -6.48 -33.64 4.74
N ASP A 334 -7.39 -33.09 5.54
CA ASP A 334 -7.49 -33.38 6.97
C ASP A 334 -7.71 -34.88 7.23
N TYR A 335 -8.63 -35.52 6.49
CA TYR A 335 -8.90 -36.95 6.61
C TYR A 335 -7.68 -37.80 6.23
N THR A 336 -6.90 -37.38 5.23
CA THR A 336 -5.68 -38.08 4.82
C THR A 336 -4.56 -37.90 5.84
N PHE A 337 -4.45 -36.73 6.47
CA PHE A 337 -3.50 -36.47 7.55
C PHE A 337 -3.83 -37.28 8.81
N GLU A 338 -5.10 -37.34 9.22
CA GLU A 338 -5.54 -38.10 10.39
C GLU A 338 -5.42 -39.63 10.19
N ASN A 339 -5.65 -40.10 8.96
CA ASN A 339 -5.65 -41.53 8.64
C ASN A 339 -4.40 -41.99 7.89
N ALA A 340 -3.32 -41.20 7.90
CA ALA A 340 -2.13 -41.37 7.06
C ALA A 340 -1.53 -42.79 7.05
N GLU A 341 -1.64 -43.53 8.15
CA GLU A 341 -1.13 -44.92 8.27
C GLU A 341 -2.01 -45.97 7.57
N SER A 342 -3.26 -45.64 7.23
CA SER A 342 -4.26 -46.56 6.63
C SER A 342 -4.52 -46.31 5.14
N VAL A 343 -3.93 -45.24 4.58
CA VAL A 343 -4.15 -44.82 3.19
C VAL A 343 -3.38 -45.73 2.24
N THR A 344 -4.08 -46.70 1.66
CA THR A 344 -3.54 -47.64 0.66
C THR A 344 -3.83 -47.20 -0.78
N SER A 345 -4.82 -46.33 -0.99
CA SER A 345 -5.18 -45.73 -2.28
C SER A 345 -6.01 -44.47 -2.07
N ILE A 346 -5.62 -43.37 -2.74
CA ILE A 346 -6.32 -42.07 -2.73
C ILE A 346 -7.80 -42.23 -3.10
N GLU A 347 -8.12 -43.07 -4.08
CA GLU A 347 -9.50 -43.27 -4.55
C GLU A 347 -10.37 -43.99 -3.53
N ASN A 348 -9.78 -44.93 -2.78
CA ASN A 348 -10.48 -45.61 -1.70
C ASN A 348 -10.72 -44.66 -0.52
N THR A 349 -9.75 -43.79 -0.23
CA THR A 349 -9.87 -42.74 0.80
C THR A 349 -10.95 -41.72 0.43
N LYS A 350 -11.01 -41.27 -0.83
CA LYS A 350 -12.08 -40.37 -1.30
C LYS A 350 -13.47 -41.01 -1.21
N GLU A 351 -13.60 -42.28 -1.60
CA GLU A 351 -14.89 -42.97 -1.52
C GLU A 351 -15.31 -43.25 -0.07
N ALA A 352 -14.34 -43.52 0.82
CA ALA A 352 -14.59 -43.64 2.25
C ALA A 352 -15.08 -42.32 2.85
N LEU A 353 -14.38 -41.21 2.58
CA LEU A 353 -14.79 -39.87 3.01
C LEU A 353 -16.19 -39.53 2.49
N ARG A 354 -16.45 -39.71 1.19
CA ARG A 354 -17.79 -39.49 0.58
C ARG A 354 -18.87 -40.35 1.23
N LYS A 355 -18.54 -41.57 1.64
CA LYS A 355 -19.46 -42.43 2.37
C LYS A 355 -19.75 -41.87 3.76
N GLU A 356 -18.74 -41.47 4.52
CA GLU A 356 -18.93 -40.87 5.86
C GLU A 356 -19.74 -39.57 5.81
N ILE A 357 -19.54 -38.75 4.78
CA ILE A 357 -20.34 -37.54 4.55
C ILE A 357 -21.79 -37.87 4.26
N ARG A 358 -22.05 -38.90 3.43
CA ARG A 358 -23.42 -39.38 3.17
C ARG A 358 -24.06 -39.94 4.44
N ASP A 359 -23.31 -40.70 5.22
CA ASP A 359 -23.76 -41.30 6.48
C ASP A 359 -24.02 -40.22 7.55
N SER A 360 -23.36 -39.06 7.43
CA SER A 360 -23.58 -37.87 8.27
C SER A 360 -24.72 -36.96 7.78
N GLU A 361 -25.49 -37.35 6.76
CA GLU A 361 -26.55 -36.53 6.13
C GLU A 361 -26.03 -35.25 5.44
N GLY A 362 -24.77 -35.24 5.00
CA GLY A 362 -24.18 -34.18 4.19
C GLY A 362 -23.05 -33.41 4.87
N TRP A 363 -22.41 -32.53 4.08
CA TRP A 363 -21.16 -31.85 4.44
C TRP A 363 -21.23 -31.01 5.71
N ILE A 364 -22.35 -30.30 5.93
CA ILE A 364 -22.53 -29.42 7.09
C ILE A 364 -22.52 -30.22 8.40
N ASN A 365 -23.18 -31.37 8.42
CA ASN A 365 -23.29 -32.21 9.61
C ASN A 365 -21.99 -32.96 9.89
N TYR A 366 -21.34 -33.51 8.85
CA TYR A 366 -20.01 -34.11 8.97
C TYR A 366 -19.01 -33.10 9.58
N TYR A 367 -18.99 -31.88 9.04
CA TYR A 367 -18.12 -30.81 9.50
C TYR A 367 -18.39 -30.35 10.93
N THR A 368 -19.66 -30.16 11.27
CA THR A 368 -20.06 -29.77 12.62
C THR A 368 -19.58 -30.81 13.63
N ASN A 369 -19.71 -32.10 13.30
CA ASN A 369 -19.22 -33.17 14.16
C ASN A 369 -17.69 -33.18 14.24
N ALA A 370 -16.98 -33.04 13.11
CA ALA A 370 -15.52 -33.03 13.09
C ALA A 370 -14.93 -31.88 13.94
N ILE A 371 -15.43 -30.65 13.76
CA ILE A 371 -14.97 -29.47 14.52
C ILE A 371 -15.33 -29.55 15.99
N LEU A 372 -16.52 -30.04 16.33
CA LEU A 372 -16.93 -30.19 17.73
C LEU A 372 -16.11 -31.26 18.48
N ASN A 373 -15.48 -32.17 17.75
CA ASN A 373 -14.61 -33.20 18.30
C ASN A 373 -13.14 -32.73 18.49
N ILE A 374 -12.78 -31.52 18.04
CA ILE A 374 -11.45 -30.94 18.31
C ILE A 374 -11.39 -30.48 19.78
N GLU A 375 -10.53 -31.11 20.58
CA GLU A 375 -10.39 -30.82 22.02
C GLU A 375 -9.72 -29.45 22.29
N ASP A 376 -8.78 -29.03 21.44
CA ASP A 376 -8.09 -27.73 21.57
C ASP A 376 -8.92 -26.59 20.94
N GLU A 377 -9.22 -25.58 21.75
CA GLU A 377 -10.06 -24.46 21.35
C GLU A 377 -9.39 -23.52 20.32
N ASN A 378 -8.06 -23.38 20.36
CA ASN A 378 -7.33 -22.55 19.40
C ASN A 378 -7.26 -23.24 18.04
N ASP A 379 -7.01 -24.55 18.02
CA ASP A 379 -7.00 -25.34 16.79
C ASP A 379 -8.39 -25.34 16.15
N ARG A 380 -9.45 -25.51 16.96
CA ARG A 380 -10.84 -25.40 16.50
C ARG A 380 -11.13 -24.04 15.87
N PHE A 381 -10.64 -22.94 16.45
CA PHE A 381 -10.82 -21.59 15.92
C PHE A 381 -10.02 -21.35 14.63
N ALA A 382 -8.81 -21.91 14.53
CA ALA A 382 -7.99 -21.83 13.33
C ALA A 382 -8.65 -22.54 12.14
N HIS A 383 -9.18 -23.75 12.33
CA HIS A 383 -9.91 -24.50 11.30
C HIS A 383 -11.17 -23.76 10.83
N LEU A 384 -11.94 -23.17 11.76
CA LEU A 384 -13.12 -22.35 11.43
C LEU A 384 -12.74 -21.11 10.59
N ASN A 385 -11.67 -20.42 10.94
CA ASN A 385 -11.23 -19.23 10.21
C ASN A 385 -10.72 -19.57 8.80
N GLY A 386 -9.91 -20.63 8.66
CA GLY A 386 -9.43 -21.09 7.37
C GLY A 386 -10.57 -21.46 6.42
N PHE A 387 -11.60 -22.13 6.95
CA PHE A 387 -12.81 -22.47 6.22
C PHE A 387 -13.61 -21.22 5.79
N ILE A 388 -13.89 -20.29 6.71
CA ILE A 388 -14.62 -19.06 6.39
C ILE A 388 -13.88 -18.24 5.33
N GLN A 389 -12.55 -18.17 5.43
CA GLN A 389 -11.71 -17.48 4.46
C GLN A 389 -11.79 -18.13 3.08
N ALA A 390 -11.66 -19.46 3.01
CA ALA A 390 -11.77 -20.18 1.75
C ALA A 390 -13.16 -20.02 1.08
N ILE A 391 -14.24 -20.02 1.87
CA ILE A 391 -15.61 -19.75 1.37
C ILE A 391 -15.74 -18.35 0.78
N ASN A 392 -15.15 -17.35 1.42
CA ASN A 392 -15.20 -15.97 0.96
C ASN A 392 -14.44 -15.76 -0.36
N ASP A 393 -13.49 -16.65 -0.67
CA ASP A 393 -12.67 -16.58 -1.87
C ASP A 393 -13.32 -17.29 -3.10
N CYS A 394 -14.52 -17.88 -2.96
CA CYS A 394 -15.23 -18.55 -4.05
C CYS A 394 -15.90 -17.56 -5.05
N TRP A 395 -15.53 -17.63 -6.34
CA TRP A 395 -16.27 -16.98 -7.43
C TRP A 395 -17.34 -17.92 -8.01
N LYS A 396 -18.63 -17.57 -7.92
CA LYS A 396 -19.75 -18.44 -8.35
C LYS A 396 -20.14 -18.22 -9.82
N ILE A 397 -20.61 -19.27 -10.50
CA ILE A 397 -21.22 -19.14 -11.84
C ILE A 397 -22.38 -18.13 -11.80
N GLY A 398 -22.39 -17.19 -12.75
CA GLY A 398 -23.33 -16.08 -12.83
C GLY A 398 -22.97 -14.86 -11.98
N GLN A 399 -21.98 -14.96 -11.09
CA GLN A 399 -21.49 -13.82 -10.33
C GLN A 399 -20.62 -12.94 -11.25
N THR A 400 -20.85 -11.63 -11.15
CA THR A 400 -20.09 -10.63 -11.90
C THR A 400 -19.11 -9.93 -10.98
N TYR A 401 -17.82 -10.00 -11.32
CA TYR A 401 -16.76 -9.23 -10.68
C TYR A 401 -16.58 -7.93 -11.46
N LYS A 402 -16.45 -6.80 -10.75
CA LYS A 402 -16.29 -5.49 -11.36
C LYS A 402 -15.03 -4.82 -10.86
N PHE A 403 -14.26 -4.25 -11.76
CA PHE A 403 -13.11 -3.41 -11.43
C PHE A 403 -12.99 -2.27 -12.43
N SER A 404 -12.19 -1.29 -12.06
CA SER A 404 -11.88 -0.14 -12.92
C SER A 404 -10.39 0.10 -12.89
N PHE A 405 -9.84 0.52 -14.01
CA PHE A 405 -8.44 0.93 -14.09
C PHE A 405 -8.33 2.16 -15.01
N ILE A 406 -7.20 2.87 -14.91
CA ILE A 406 -6.94 4.09 -15.67
C ILE A 406 -5.75 3.75 -16.59
N PRO A 407 -5.94 3.69 -17.93
CA PRO A 407 -4.85 3.40 -18.85
C PRO A 407 -3.72 4.42 -18.71
N ASN A 408 -2.46 3.97 -18.72
CA ASN A 408 -1.29 4.84 -18.58
C ASN A 408 -1.00 5.70 -19.83
N LYS A 409 -1.69 5.46 -20.95
CA LYS A 409 -1.53 6.24 -22.17
C LYS A 409 -2.61 7.31 -22.30
N GLN A 410 -2.17 8.54 -22.56
CA GLN A 410 -3.04 9.57 -23.12
C GLN A 410 -3.63 9.03 -24.43
N PRO A 411 -4.94 9.22 -24.70
CA PRO A 411 -5.45 9.00 -26.04
C PRO A 411 -4.70 9.96 -26.96
N GLU A 412 -3.99 9.42 -27.95
CA GLU A 412 -3.61 10.19 -29.12
C GLU A 412 -4.91 10.73 -29.71
N MET A 413 -5.15 12.03 -29.52
CA MET A 413 -6.16 12.72 -30.31
C MET A 413 -5.69 12.68 -31.75
N GLU A 414 -6.25 11.75 -32.52
CA GLU A 414 -6.16 11.76 -33.97
C GLU A 414 -6.64 13.13 -34.48
N SER A 415 -5.83 13.69 -35.37
CA SER A 415 -5.90 15.02 -36.00
C SER A 415 -7.14 15.25 -36.85
#